data_AF-A0A7J7MFJ1-F1
#
_entry.id   AF-A0A7J7MFJ1-F1
#
_cell.length_a   1.000
_cell.length_b   1.000
_cell.length_c   1.000
_cell.angle_alpha   90.00
_cell.angle_beta   90.00
_cell.angle_gamma   90.00
#
_symmetry.space_group_name_H-M   'P 1'
#
loop_
_entity.id
_entity.type
_entity.pdbx_description
1 polymer ?
#
loop_
_entity_poly.entity_id
_entity_poly.type
_entity_poly.pdbx_seq_one_letter_code
_entity_poly.pdbx_strand_id
1 'polypeptide(L)'
;MVLRELLLLLFFSHLIISSQSLEFTKPHKIKGPIKTLVVLVMENRSFDHVLGWLKSTQPGIDGLTGQESNRVNTSDPNSHQVFVTDDALYVDSDPGHSFQAIREQIFGSDYTGLETGPDPVPDPAPMNGFVQQAENMSEGMTRTVMSGFKPEVLPVYTSLVTEFAVLDRWFASVPASTQPNRFYVHSATSHGASSNVRKDLINGFPQRTIFDSLDENNLKFGIYYQNIPATLFFKSLRKLKHINKFHNYALKFKMHAKMGLLPNYVVIEQRYFDVDILPANDDHPSHDMAYGQRFVKEVYETLRASPQWKECALLITYDEHGGFYDHVPTPITGVPNPDGIVGPDPFYFRFNRLGVRVPTILVSPWIEKGLVIHEPNGPTPHSQFEHSSIPATVKKLFNLKSNFLTKRDAWAGTFDSYFNLRDTPRDDCPEKLPEVEKALRPWGPREGASLSEFQVELIQLASQLNGDHVLNGYPHIGNTMTVGEANQYAEDAVSRFLEAGRTALRLGANGSTVVTMRPSLTSRTGGDYGQYPQSQ
;
A
#
# COMPACT_ATOMS: atom_id res chain seq x y z
N MET A 1 -24.38 -40.11 54.72
CA MET A 1 -23.59 -40.34 53.49
C MET A 1 -24.27 -39.74 52.26
N VAL A 2 -25.57 -39.98 52.05
CA VAL A 2 -26.34 -39.54 50.86
C VAL A 2 -26.39 -38.01 50.64
N LEU A 3 -26.52 -37.19 51.70
CA LEU A 3 -26.62 -35.73 51.56
C LEU A 3 -25.31 -35.09 51.06
N ARG A 4 -24.17 -35.67 51.42
CA ARG A 4 -22.84 -35.15 51.05
C ARG A 4 -22.52 -35.41 49.59
N GLU A 5 -22.95 -36.56 49.06
CA GLU A 5 -22.81 -36.89 47.64
C GLU A 5 -23.74 -36.06 46.76
N LEU A 6 -24.96 -35.76 47.22
CA LEU A 6 -25.89 -34.89 46.50
C LEU A 6 -25.36 -33.45 46.38
N LEU A 7 -24.76 -32.92 47.46
CA LEU A 7 -24.12 -31.60 47.47
C LEU A 7 -22.87 -31.54 46.58
N LEU A 8 -22.07 -32.60 46.53
CA LEU A 8 -20.92 -32.71 45.63
C LEU A 8 -21.36 -32.75 44.16
N LEU A 9 -22.43 -33.49 43.83
CA LEU A 9 -23.00 -33.54 42.49
C LEU A 9 -23.57 -32.18 42.04
N LEU A 10 -24.27 -31.47 42.94
CA LEU A 10 -24.77 -30.12 42.69
C LEU A 10 -23.62 -29.11 42.53
N PHE A 11 -22.55 -29.22 43.32
CA PHE A 11 -21.38 -28.37 43.21
C PHE A 11 -20.61 -28.61 41.90
N PHE A 12 -20.40 -29.87 41.51
CA PHE A 12 -19.75 -30.22 40.25
C PHE A 12 -20.59 -29.83 39.02
N SER A 13 -21.92 -29.98 39.08
CA SER A 13 -22.79 -29.50 38.00
C SER A 13 -22.82 -27.97 37.91
N HIS A 14 -22.75 -27.25 39.04
CA HIS A 14 -22.59 -25.79 39.03
C HIS A 14 -21.21 -25.35 38.52
N LEU A 15 -20.14 -26.11 38.79
CA LEU A 15 -18.82 -25.88 38.20
C LEU A 15 -18.77 -26.19 36.70
N ILE A 16 -19.49 -27.21 36.22
CA ILE A 16 -19.58 -27.51 34.78
C ILE A 16 -20.41 -26.44 34.06
N ILE A 17 -21.50 -25.95 34.66
CA ILE A 17 -22.33 -24.89 34.08
C ILE A 17 -21.63 -23.51 34.15
N SER A 18 -20.86 -23.22 35.21
CA SER A 18 -20.09 -21.96 35.32
C SER A 18 -18.77 -21.96 34.55
N SER A 19 -18.15 -23.13 34.31
CA SER A 19 -16.97 -23.25 33.44
C SER A 19 -17.31 -23.40 31.96
N GLN A 20 -18.57 -23.69 31.63
CA GLN A 20 -19.11 -23.69 30.27
C GLN A 20 -20.05 -22.50 30.03
N SER A 21 -19.66 -21.30 30.46
CA SER A 21 -19.99 -20.12 29.67
C SER A 21 -19.18 -20.18 28.37
N LEU A 22 -19.50 -21.17 27.51
CA LEU A 22 -19.33 -21.02 26.08
C LEU A 22 -20.24 -19.85 25.72
N GLU A 23 -19.69 -18.63 25.77
CA GLU A 23 -20.26 -17.53 25.01
C GLU A 23 -20.28 -18.03 23.57
N PHE A 24 -21.44 -18.56 23.15
CA PHE A 24 -21.79 -18.66 21.76
C PHE A 24 -21.87 -17.22 21.26
N THR A 25 -20.71 -16.67 20.93
CA THR A 25 -20.60 -15.37 20.29
C THR A 25 -21.41 -15.50 19.01
N LYS A 26 -22.51 -14.74 18.94
CA LYS A 26 -23.36 -14.73 17.73
C LYS A 26 -22.46 -14.45 16.53
N PRO A 27 -22.61 -15.19 15.42
CA PRO A 27 -21.77 -15.02 14.25
C PRO A 27 -21.82 -13.56 13.78
N HIS A 28 -20.64 -13.00 13.52
CA HIS A 28 -20.52 -11.61 13.11
C HIS A 28 -21.19 -11.41 11.76
N LYS A 29 -22.22 -10.55 11.71
CA LYS A 29 -23.05 -10.36 10.52
C LYS A 29 -22.49 -9.22 9.66
N ILE A 30 -21.93 -9.57 8.51
CA ILE A 30 -21.56 -8.63 7.44
C ILE A 30 -22.82 -8.26 6.65
N LYS A 31 -23.12 -6.96 6.55
CA LYS A 31 -24.28 -6.43 5.80
C LYS A 31 -23.84 -6.14 4.36
N GLY A 32 -24.74 -6.32 3.39
CA GLY A 32 -24.44 -6.11 1.97
C GLY A 32 -23.77 -7.32 1.29
N PRO A 33 -23.54 -7.23 -0.02
CA PRO A 33 -23.11 -8.38 -0.82
C PRO A 33 -21.62 -8.73 -0.65
N ILE A 34 -20.77 -7.75 -0.33
CA ILE A 34 -19.32 -7.96 -0.26
C ILE A 34 -18.94 -8.61 1.07
N LYS A 35 -18.30 -9.78 0.99
CA LYS A 35 -17.77 -10.54 2.14
C LYS A 35 -16.24 -10.58 2.17
N THR A 36 -15.62 -10.37 1.01
CA THR A 36 -14.17 -10.36 0.80
C THR A 36 -13.76 -9.08 0.08
N LEU A 37 -12.94 -8.26 0.74
CA LEU A 37 -12.26 -7.12 0.13
C LEU A 37 -10.79 -7.48 -0.11
N VAL A 38 -10.37 -7.41 -1.36
CA VAL A 38 -8.99 -7.62 -1.81
C VAL A 38 -8.36 -6.26 -2.07
N VAL A 39 -7.20 -5.99 -1.46
CA VAL A 39 -6.46 -4.74 -1.60
C VAL A 39 -5.11 -5.04 -2.24
N LEU A 40 -4.82 -4.31 -3.32
CA LEU A 40 -3.57 -4.35 -4.06
C LEU A 40 -3.03 -2.91 -4.20
N VAL A 41 -1.85 -2.64 -3.64
CA VAL A 41 -1.24 -1.29 -3.61
C VAL A 41 0.06 -1.29 -4.41
N MET A 42 -0.02 -0.84 -5.66
CA MET A 42 1.08 -0.66 -6.61
C MET A 42 1.98 0.54 -6.21
N GLU A 43 3.05 0.79 -6.96
CA GLU A 43 4.10 1.75 -6.58
C GLU A 43 4.27 2.93 -7.51
N ASN A 44 4.43 4.11 -6.91
CA ASN A 44 5.13 5.27 -7.45
C ASN A 44 4.63 5.76 -8.82
N ARG A 45 3.31 6.02 -8.92
CA ARG A 45 2.68 6.57 -10.14
C ARG A 45 1.55 7.53 -9.82
N SER A 46 1.57 8.71 -10.44
CA SER A 46 0.45 9.67 -10.36
C SER A 46 -0.76 9.19 -11.17
N PHE A 47 -1.94 9.72 -10.85
CA PHE A 47 -3.15 9.41 -11.62
C PHE A 47 -2.98 9.81 -13.09
N ASP A 48 -2.52 11.04 -13.34
CA ASP A 48 -2.34 11.53 -14.71
C ASP A 48 -1.31 10.75 -15.53
N HIS A 49 -0.28 10.23 -14.87
CA HIS A 49 0.74 9.44 -15.54
C HIS A 49 0.18 8.10 -16.07
N VAL A 50 -0.72 7.44 -15.34
CA VAL A 50 -1.23 6.10 -15.69
C VAL A 50 -2.60 6.16 -16.38
N LEU A 51 -3.51 6.98 -15.89
CA LEU A 51 -4.92 7.01 -16.28
C LEU A 51 -5.36 8.37 -16.86
N GLY A 52 -4.54 9.43 -16.75
CA GLY A 52 -4.92 10.79 -17.18
C GLY A 52 -5.36 10.86 -18.64
N TRP A 53 -4.66 10.17 -19.53
CA TRP A 53 -4.96 10.18 -20.97
C TRP A 53 -6.20 9.36 -21.37
N LEU A 54 -6.80 8.60 -20.44
CA LEU A 54 -8.09 7.95 -20.69
C LEU A 54 -9.22 8.96 -20.90
N LYS A 55 -9.07 10.22 -20.48
CA LYS A 55 -10.04 11.29 -20.75
C LYS A 55 -10.40 11.40 -22.24
N SER A 56 -9.44 11.12 -23.13
CA SER A 56 -9.65 11.14 -24.58
C SER A 56 -10.74 10.17 -25.07
N THR A 57 -10.90 9.02 -24.39
CA THR A 57 -11.90 8.00 -24.71
C THR A 57 -13.03 7.92 -23.69
N GLN A 58 -12.83 8.44 -22.48
CA GLN A 58 -13.78 8.53 -21.38
C GLN A 58 -13.83 9.96 -20.82
N PRO A 59 -14.57 10.88 -21.48
CA PRO A 59 -14.54 12.31 -21.16
C PRO A 59 -14.98 12.67 -19.74
N GLY A 60 -15.69 11.77 -19.05
CA GLY A 60 -16.09 11.94 -17.67
C GLY A 60 -14.94 11.93 -16.68
N ILE A 61 -13.78 11.36 -17.04
CA ILE A 61 -12.59 11.31 -16.16
C ILE A 61 -11.97 12.71 -16.03
N ASP A 62 -11.62 13.09 -14.82
CA ASP A 62 -10.81 14.28 -14.49
C ASP A 62 -9.33 14.04 -14.85
N GLY A 63 -9.03 13.86 -16.14
CA GLY A 63 -7.69 13.58 -16.67
C GLY A 63 -7.11 14.72 -17.53
N LEU A 64 -6.09 14.39 -18.32
CA LEU A 64 -5.31 15.35 -19.12
C LEU A 64 -5.98 15.75 -20.43
N THR A 65 -5.74 16.99 -20.86
CA THR A 65 -6.19 17.56 -22.14
C THR A 65 -5.04 17.81 -23.12
N GLY A 66 -3.79 17.75 -22.65
CA GLY A 66 -2.60 18.11 -23.42
C GLY A 66 -2.25 19.59 -23.36
N GLN A 67 -2.96 20.39 -22.57
CA GLN A 67 -2.71 21.82 -22.36
C GLN A 67 -2.06 22.11 -21.00
N GLU A 68 -2.03 21.11 -20.12
CA GLU A 68 -1.41 21.19 -18.81
C GLU A 68 0.11 21.35 -18.96
N SER A 69 0.71 22.20 -18.13
CA SER A 69 2.15 22.47 -18.16
C SER A 69 2.69 22.95 -16.82
N ASN A 70 4.00 22.81 -16.65
CA ASN A 70 4.76 23.38 -15.54
C ASN A 70 5.94 24.17 -16.11
N ARG A 71 6.37 25.22 -15.40
CA ARG A 71 7.52 26.04 -15.80
C ARG A 71 8.81 25.44 -15.25
N VAL A 72 9.92 25.64 -15.97
CA VAL A 72 11.25 25.26 -15.49
C VAL A 72 11.64 26.04 -14.23
N ASN A 73 11.26 27.31 -14.16
CA ASN A 73 11.36 28.14 -12.95
C ASN A 73 9.99 28.71 -12.63
N THR A 74 9.44 28.35 -11.47
CA THR A 74 8.08 28.74 -11.05
C THR A 74 7.98 30.23 -10.69
N SER A 75 9.10 30.86 -10.32
CA SER A 75 9.17 32.26 -9.92
C SER A 75 9.34 33.21 -11.11
N ASP A 76 9.71 32.69 -12.28
CA ASP A 76 9.84 33.47 -13.52
C ASP A 76 8.67 33.18 -14.48
N PRO A 77 7.73 34.12 -14.67
CA PRO A 77 6.58 33.95 -15.55
C PRO A 77 6.96 33.81 -17.04
N ASN A 78 8.19 34.18 -17.42
CA ASN A 78 8.70 34.00 -18.79
C ASN A 78 9.51 32.71 -18.97
N SER A 79 9.67 31.93 -17.91
CA SER A 79 10.39 30.66 -17.96
C SER A 79 9.70 29.67 -18.91
N HIS A 80 10.52 28.88 -19.60
CA HIS A 80 10.08 27.84 -20.53
C HIS A 80 9.06 26.90 -19.87
N GLN A 81 8.01 26.55 -20.61
CA GLN A 81 6.98 25.62 -20.18
C GLN A 81 7.24 24.24 -20.75
N VAL A 82 7.15 23.22 -19.91
CA VAL A 82 7.10 21.83 -20.34
C VAL A 82 5.65 21.39 -20.23
N PHE A 83 5.08 21.00 -21.37
CA PHE A 83 3.70 20.51 -21.47
C PHE A 83 3.66 19.01 -21.24
N VAL A 84 2.50 18.53 -20.77
CA VAL A 84 2.25 17.09 -20.66
C VAL A 84 2.29 16.41 -22.02
N THR A 85 2.76 15.15 -22.06
CA THR A 85 2.81 14.32 -23.27
C THR A 85 2.28 12.92 -22.99
N ASP A 86 1.86 12.21 -24.04
CA ASP A 86 1.29 10.86 -23.98
C ASP A 86 2.26 9.77 -24.50
N ASP A 87 3.56 10.06 -24.43
CA ASP A 87 4.63 9.29 -25.03
C ASP A 87 5.44 8.46 -24.02
N ALA A 88 4.91 8.28 -22.80
CA ALA A 88 5.53 7.36 -21.84
C ALA A 88 5.49 5.92 -22.35
N LEU A 89 6.61 5.22 -22.21
CA LEU A 89 6.77 3.79 -22.49
C LEU A 89 7.50 3.14 -21.32
N TYR A 90 8.81 3.02 -21.39
CA TYR A 90 9.62 2.59 -20.27
C TYR A 90 10.27 3.80 -19.61
N VAL A 91 10.12 3.92 -18.30
CA VAL A 91 10.69 5.01 -17.51
C VAL A 91 11.84 4.45 -16.66
N ASP A 92 13.08 4.75 -17.05
CA ASP A 92 14.28 4.28 -16.33
C ASP A 92 14.63 5.15 -15.12
N SER A 93 14.21 6.42 -15.13
CA SER A 93 14.48 7.35 -14.03
C SER A 93 13.49 7.17 -12.89
N ASP A 94 13.97 7.32 -11.65
CA ASP A 94 13.16 7.40 -10.44
C ASP A 94 13.08 8.86 -9.98
N PRO A 95 11.99 9.59 -10.28
CA PRO A 95 11.87 11.00 -9.93
C PRO A 95 11.80 11.22 -8.41
N GLY A 96 12.07 12.44 -7.96
CA GLY A 96 12.10 12.76 -6.54
C GLY A 96 10.73 12.58 -5.89
N HIS A 97 10.64 11.74 -4.88
CA HIS A 97 9.40 11.49 -4.14
C HIS A 97 9.60 11.52 -2.62
N SER A 98 10.66 12.22 -2.18
CA SER A 98 10.86 12.55 -0.76
C SER A 98 9.88 13.64 -0.32
N PHE A 99 9.62 13.76 0.98
CA PHE A 99 8.77 14.83 1.52
C PHE A 99 9.14 16.23 1.04
N GLN A 100 10.44 16.53 0.93
CA GLN A 100 10.94 17.81 0.42
C GLN A 100 10.65 17.98 -1.07
N ALA A 101 10.94 16.96 -1.88
CA ALA A 101 10.68 16.99 -3.32
C ALA A 101 9.19 17.18 -3.61
N ILE A 102 8.33 16.42 -2.93
CA ILE A 102 6.88 16.50 -3.10
C ILE A 102 6.33 17.86 -2.71
N ARG A 103 6.86 18.47 -1.63
CA ARG A 103 6.52 19.84 -1.26
C ARG A 103 6.88 20.84 -2.37
N GLU A 104 8.08 20.74 -2.93
CA GLU A 104 8.47 21.61 -4.05
C GLU A 104 7.56 21.39 -5.26
N GLN A 105 7.24 20.14 -5.60
CA GLN A 105 6.33 19.80 -6.70
C GLN A 105 4.94 20.43 -6.55
N ILE A 106 4.36 20.35 -5.34
CA ILE A 106 3.02 20.88 -5.05
C ILE A 106 3.00 22.42 -5.04
N PHE A 107 4.03 23.07 -4.48
CA PHE A 107 3.97 24.52 -4.17
C PHE A 107 4.92 25.39 -5.00
N GLY A 108 5.80 24.79 -5.80
CA GLY A 108 6.75 25.48 -6.67
C GLY A 108 7.85 26.25 -5.94
N SER A 109 7.94 26.17 -4.61
CA SER A 109 8.90 26.93 -3.82
C SER A 109 9.37 26.14 -2.60
N ASP A 110 10.60 26.42 -2.15
CA ASP A 110 11.13 26.01 -0.84
C ASP A 110 10.45 26.76 0.31
N TYR A 111 9.13 26.90 0.27
CA TYR A 111 8.37 27.71 1.22
C TYR A 111 8.44 27.07 2.60
N THR A 112 9.33 27.50 3.49
CA THR A 112 9.58 26.91 4.82
C THR A 112 8.44 27.10 5.82
N GLY A 113 7.53 28.06 5.59
CA GLY A 113 6.42 28.42 6.49
C GLY A 113 5.34 27.35 6.70
N LEU A 114 5.31 26.31 5.85
CA LEU A 114 4.25 25.28 5.82
C LEU A 114 4.12 24.40 7.07
N GLU A 115 5.14 24.33 7.91
CA GLU A 115 5.21 23.30 8.97
C GLU A 115 5.25 23.90 10.39
N THR A 116 5.84 25.09 10.53
CA THR A 116 6.07 25.76 11.81
C THR A 116 5.41 27.14 11.92
N GLY A 117 4.87 27.71 10.82
CA GLY A 117 4.37 29.08 10.76
C GLY A 117 2.85 29.22 10.68
N PRO A 118 2.30 30.44 10.91
CA PRO A 118 0.90 30.78 10.72
C PRO A 118 0.55 31.14 9.26
N ASP A 119 1.50 31.00 8.33
CA ASP A 119 1.35 31.54 6.99
C ASP A 119 0.33 30.74 6.15
N PRO A 120 -0.53 31.42 5.37
CA PRO A 120 -1.54 30.76 4.56
C PRO A 120 -0.89 29.96 3.43
N VAL A 121 -1.20 28.67 3.38
CA VAL A 121 -0.89 27.79 2.24
C VAL A 121 -1.84 28.14 1.09
N PRO A 122 -1.37 28.27 -0.16
CA PRO A 122 -2.26 28.51 -1.29
C PRO A 122 -3.33 27.40 -1.39
N ASP A 123 -4.61 27.79 -1.35
CA ASP A 123 -5.78 26.92 -1.53
C ASP A 123 -6.62 27.47 -2.70
N PRO A 124 -6.70 26.78 -3.85
CA PRO A 124 -6.15 25.45 -4.14
C PRO A 124 -4.60 25.44 -4.25
N ALA A 125 -4.00 24.28 -3.96
CA ALA A 125 -2.57 24.06 -4.16
C ALA A 125 -2.19 24.19 -5.65
N PRO A 126 -1.06 24.85 -6.00
CA PRO A 126 -0.80 25.25 -7.38
C PRO A 126 -0.29 24.14 -8.32
N MET A 127 0.29 23.06 -7.79
CA MET A 127 0.77 21.90 -8.56
C MET A 127 1.74 22.28 -9.70
N ASN A 128 2.65 23.23 -9.45
CA ASN A 128 3.42 23.91 -10.50
C ASN A 128 4.94 23.70 -10.45
N GLY A 129 5.45 22.92 -9.49
CA GLY A 129 6.88 22.73 -9.25
C GLY A 129 7.48 21.44 -9.76
N PHE A 130 6.71 20.58 -10.47
CA PHE A 130 7.20 19.26 -10.89
C PHE A 130 8.39 19.35 -11.84
N VAL A 131 8.32 20.24 -12.82
CA VAL A 131 9.40 20.47 -13.79
C VAL A 131 10.62 21.10 -13.09
N GLN A 132 10.42 22.09 -12.22
CA GLN A 132 11.52 22.72 -11.49
C GLN A 132 12.28 21.70 -10.62
N GLN A 133 11.54 20.89 -9.86
CA GLN A 133 12.13 19.88 -8.97
C GLN A 133 12.88 18.81 -9.77
N ALA A 134 12.32 18.37 -10.91
CA ALA A 134 12.95 17.40 -11.80
C ALA A 134 14.22 17.94 -12.48
N GLU A 135 14.20 19.20 -12.94
CA GLU A 135 15.36 19.86 -13.55
C GLU A 135 16.55 19.92 -12.57
N ASN A 136 16.28 20.14 -11.28
CA ASN A 136 17.30 20.18 -10.24
C ASN A 136 17.91 18.80 -9.91
N MET A 137 17.28 17.70 -10.33
CA MET A 137 17.79 16.34 -10.09
C MET A 137 18.72 15.85 -11.18
N SER A 138 18.30 15.95 -12.45
CA SER A 138 19.10 15.46 -13.58
C SER A 138 18.56 15.95 -14.93
N GLU A 139 19.45 16.11 -15.91
CA GLU A 139 19.09 16.46 -17.29
C GLU A 139 18.09 15.46 -17.90
N GLY A 140 17.07 15.96 -18.60
CA GLY A 140 16.06 15.16 -19.29
C GLY A 140 14.91 14.64 -18.41
N MET A 141 15.01 14.75 -17.08
CA MET A 141 13.97 14.29 -16.16
C MET A 141 12.67 15.10 -16.27
N THR A 142 12.74 16.37 -16.69
CA THR A 142 11.58 17.24 -16.89
C THR A 142 10.56 16.70 -17.87
N ARG A 143 11.01 16.09 -18.98
CA ARG A 143 10.11 15.42 -19.92
C ARG A 143 9.53 14.14 -19.31
N THR A 144 10.35 13.36 -18.60
CA THR A 144 9.92 12.11 -17.96
C THR A 144 8.78 12.35 -16.96
N VAL A 145 8.91 13.35 -16.07
CA VAL A 145 7.88 13.63 -15.05
C VAL A 145 6.59 14.18 -15.64
N MET A 146 6.65 14.84 -16.80
CA MET A 146 5.47 15.39 -17.50
C MET A 146 4.86 14.41 -18.52
N SER A 147 5.51 13.27 -18.79
CA SER A 147 4.96 12.25 -19.69
C SER A 147 3.89 11.40 -19.00
N GLY A 148 2.99 10.83 -19.77
CA GLY A 148 1.98 9.86 -19.30
C GLY A 148 1.74 8.79 -20.36
N PHE A 149 1.09 7.70 -19.94
CA PHE A 149 0.84 6.54 -20.76
C PHE A 149 -0.41 6.70 -21.62
N LYS A 150 -0.29 6.32 -22.90
CA LYS A 150 -1.44 6.09 -23.77
C LYS A 150 -2.31 4.94 -23.27
N PRO A 151 -3.65 5.02 -23.37
CA PRO A 151 -4.55 3.93 -23.04
C PRO A 151 -4.20 2.60 -23.70
N GLU A 152 -3.68 2.61 -24.93
CA GLU A 152 -3.31 1.42 -25.70
C GLU A 152 -2.03 0.74 -25.19
N VAL A 153 -1.16 1.47 -24.49
CA VAL A 153 0.06 0.94 -23.87
C VAL A 153 -0.26 0.18 -22.58
N LEU A 154 -1.34 0.58 -21.91
CA LEU A 154 -1.81 0.01 -20.64
C LEU A 154 -3.18 -0.70 -20.78
N PRO A 155 -3.32 -1.70 -21.67
CA PRO A 155 -4.63 -2.26 -22.01
C PRO A 155 -5.35 -2.95 -20.84
N VAL A 156 -4.63 -3.48 -19.85
CA VAL A 156 -5.24 -4.09 -18.66
C VAL A 156 -5.91 -3.02 -17.79
N TYR A 157 -5.20 -1.94 -17.49
CA TYR A 157 -5.74 -0.83 -16.70
C TYR A 157 -6.89 -0.14 -17.44
N THR A 158 -6.71 0.14 -18.73
CA THR A 158 -7.76 0.69 -19.62
C THR A 158 -9.03 -0.17 -19.60
N SER A 159 -8.89 -1.51 -19.72
CA SER A 159 -10.03 -2.42 -19.69
C SER A 159 -10.71 -2.43 -18.32
N LEU A 160 -9.97 -2.41 -17.22
CA LEU A 160 -10.56 -2.39 -15.88
C LEU A 160 -11.35 -1.09 -15.63
N VAL A 161 -10.82 0.06 -16.03
CA VAL A 161 -11.55 1.34 -15.92
C VAL A 161 -12.81 1.34 -16.77
N THR A 162 -12.73 0.83 -18.00
CA THR A 162 -13.87 0.75 -18.93
C THR A 162 -14.97 -0.20 -18.43
N GLU A 163 -14.58 -1.29 -17.76
CA GLU A 163 -15.52 -2.35 -17.34
C GLU A 163 -16.07 -2.18 -15.93
N PHE A 164 -15.40 -1.40 -15.07
CA PHE A 164 -15.77 -1.21 -13.67
C PHE A 164 -15.76 0.27 -13.28
N ALA A 165 -15.20 0.63 -12.11
CA ALA A 165 -15.12 2.00 -11.65
C ALA A 165 -13.68 2.50 -11.50
N VAL A 166 -13.48 3.78 -11.80
CA VAL A 166 -12.27 4.54 -11.47
C VAL A 166 -12.63 5.60 -10.44
N LEU A 167 -11.78 5.75 -9.41
CA LEU A 167 -11.86 6.85 -8.46
C LEU A 167 -10.84 7.90 -8.88
N ASP A 168 -11.30 8.96 -9.55
CA ASP A 168 -10.43 9.97 -10.18
C ASP A 168 -10.09 11.14 -9.24
N ARG A 169 -10.42 11.03 -7.96
CA ARG A 169 -10.00 11.95 -6.89
C ARG A 169 -9.56 11.19 -5.63
N TRP A 170 -8.74 10.14 -5.82
CA TRP A 170 -8.07 9.42 -4.72
C TRP A 170 -6.64 9.94 -4.52
N PHE A 171 -6.33 10.40 -3.32
CA PHE A 171 -5.04 11.03 -3.00
C PHE A 171 -4.17 10.14 -2.12
N ALA A 172 -2.85 10.24 -2.28
CA ALA A 172 -1.92 9.75 -1.27
C ALA A 172 -2.25 10.39 0.08
N SER A 173 -2.24 9.62 1.17
CA SER A 173 -2.64 10.11 2.49
C SER A 173 -1.75 11.22 3.03
N VAL A 174 -0.49 11.25 2.60
CA VAL A 174 0.52 12.25 2.98
C VAL A 174 1.45 12.56 1.80
N PRO A 175 2.00 13.78 1.71
CA PRO A 175 2.99 14.15 0.70
C PRO A 175 4.39 13.62 1.08
N ALA A 176 4.54 12.31 1.19
CA ALA A 176 5.75 11.62 1.61
C ALA A 176 5.99 10.34 0.79
N SER A 177 7.18 9.75 0.92
CA SER A 177 7.57 8.52 0.22
C SER A 177 6.62 7.34 0.50
N THR A 178 6.83 6.24 -0.22
CA THR A 178 6.12 4.96 -0.16
C THR A 178 5.68 4.53 1.24
N GLN A 179 6.62 4.41 2.18
CA GLN A 179 6.36 3.71 3.44
C GLN A 179 5.37 4.42 4.37
N PRO A 180 5.47 5.75 4.63
CA PRO A 180 4.42 6.50 5.28
C PRO A 180 3.04 6.26 4.67
N ASN A 181 2.90 6.31 3.34
CA ASN A 181 1.61 6.11 2.66
C ASN A 181 1.08 4.67 2.81
N ARG A 182 1.94 3.66 2.66
CA ARG A 182 1.59 2.25 2.92
C ARG A 182 1.13 2.02 4.36
N PHE A 183 1.59 2.80 5.34
CA PHE A 183 1.07 2.71 6.71
C PHE A 183 -0.37 3.18 6.84
N TYR A 184 -0.77 4.25 6.15
CA TYR A 184 -2.15 4.75 6.18
C TYR A 184 -3.14 3.72 5.65
N VAL A 185 -2.77 2.92 4.63
CA VAL A 185 -3.60 1.84 4.04
C VAL A 185 -4.17 0.89 5.11
N HIS A 186 -3.36 0.55 6.12
CA HIS A 186 -3.73 -0.47 7.11
C HIS A 186 -3.85 0.04 8.55
N SER A 187 -3.42 1.28 8.82
CA SER A 187 -3.44 1.84 10.18
C SER A 187 -3.97 3.27 10.29
N ALA A 188 -4.30 3.92 9.17
CA ALA A 188 -4.78 5.29 9.12
C ALA A 188 -3.87 6.33 9.81
N THR A 189 -2.58 6.00 9.97
CA THR A 189 -1.51 6.88 10.44
C THR A 189 -0.15 6.29 10.07
N SER A 190 0.85 7.14 9.87
CA SER A 190 2.26 6.74 9.78
C SER A 190 2.98 6.79 11.14
N HIS A 191 2.24 7.04 12.22
CA HIS A 191 2.79 7.23 13.57
C HIS A 191 3.87 8.32 13.64
N GLY A 192 3.63 9.43 12.94
CA GLY A 192 4.56 10.56 12.88
C GLY A 192 5.68 10.42 11.84
N ALA A 193 5.75 9.30 11.09
CA ALA A 193 6.75 9.14 10.04
C ALA A 193 6.36 9.91 8.77
N SER A 194 7.22 10.83 8.33
CA SER A 194 7.16 11.48 7.00
C SER A 194 8.28 10.99 6.06
N SER A 195 9.11 10.09 6.56
CA SER A 195 10.21 9.41 5.88
C SER A 195 10.64 8.22 6.76
N ASN A 196 11.78 7.63 6.43
CA ASN A 196 12.32 6.48 7.13
C ASN A 196 12.72 6.73 8.58
N VAL A 197 11.92 6.20 9.51
CA VAL A 197 12.23 6.19 10.95
C VAL A 197 12.91 4.88 11.32
N ARG A 198 14.24 4.85 11.12
CA ARG A 198 15.16 3.72 11.37
C ARG A 198 14.83 2.88 12.61
N LYS A 199 14.64 3.52 13.76
CA LYS A 199 14.36 2.84 15.04
C LYS A 199 13.05 2.05 15.00
N ASP A 200 12.03 2.58 14.33
CA ASP A 200 10.69 2.00 14.30
C ASP A 200 10.56 0.94 13.21
N LEU A 201 11.30 1.05 12.10
CA LEU A 201 11.44 -0.02 11.10
C LEU A 201 11.95 -1.33 11.77
N ILE A 202 12.96 -1.23 12.64
CA ILE A 202 13.46 -2.34 13.46
C ILE A 202 12.41 -2.79 14.48
N ASN A 203 11.96 -1.91 15.37
CA ASN A 203 11.14 -2.35 16.52
C ASN A 203 9.72 -2.77 16.13
N GLY A 204 9.32 -2.43 14.91
CA GLY A 204 7.98 -2.55 14.41
C GLY A 204 7.14 -1.37 14.88
N PHE A 205 6.40 -0.82 13.93
CA PHE A 205 5.50 0.31 14.14
C PHE A 205 4.38 -0.08 15.12
N PRO A 206 4.16 0.71 16.19
CA PRO A 206 3.31 0.30 17.31
C PRO A 206 1.83 0.60 17.09
N GLN A 207 1.48 1.35 16.04
CA GLN A 207 0.09 1.74 15.81
C GLN A 207 -0.83 0.53 15.59
N ARG A 208 -2.07 0.71 16.03
CA ARG A 208 -3.14 -0.27 15.82
C ARG A 208 -3.48 -0.36 14.34
N THR A 209 -3.75 -1.57 13.86
CA THR A 209 -4.07 -1.83 12.46
C THR A 209 -5.52 -2.28 12.26
N ILE A 210 -5.98 -2.27 11.00
CA ILE A 210 -7.24 -2.86 10.60
C ILE A 210 -7.27 -4.37 10.88
N PHE A 211 -6.12 -5.05 10.80
CA PHE A 211 -5.99 -6.47 11.13
C PHE A 211 -6.34 -6.74 12.59
N ASP A 212 -5.90 -5.88 13.52
CA ASP A 212 -6.26 -5.97 14.93
C ASP A 212 -7.78 -5.81 15.13
N SER A 213 -8.40 -4.86 14.42
CA SER A 213 -9.84 -4.66 14.45
C SER A 213 -10.63 -5.83 13.88
N LEU A 214 -10.12 -6.51 12.84
CA LEU A 214 -10.74 -7.73 12.30
C LEU A 214 -10.69 -8.88 13.31
N ASP A 215 -9.51 -9.09 13.91
CA ASP A 215 -9.30 -10.11 14.95
C ASP A 215 -10.24 -9.92 16.15
N GLU A 216 -10.37 -8.68 16.66
CA GLU A 216 -11.29 -8.34 17.76
C GLU A 216 -12.77 -8.60 17.44
N ASN A 217 -13.12 -8.64 16.15
CA ASN A 217 -14.48 -8.91 15.67
C ASN A 217 -14.65 -10.34 15.13
N ASN A 218 -13.68 -11.24 15.38
CA ASN A 218 -13.68 -12.62 14.90
C ASN A 218 -13.77 -12.75 13.36
N LEU A 219 -13.24 -11.77 12.64
CA LEU A 219 -13.11 -11.78 11.18
C LEU A 219 -11.71 -12.20 10.78
N LYS A 220 -11.60 -12.73 9.56
CA LYS A 220 -10.34 -13.30 9.07
C LYS A 220 -9.69 -12.35 8.07
N PHE A 221 -8.38 -12.30 8.11
CA PHE A 221 -7.55 -11.70 7.06
C PHE A 221 -6.52 -12.71 6.54
N GLY A 222 -5.93 -12.41 5.39
CA GLY A 222 -4.82 -13.15 4.81
C GLY A 222 -3.95 -12.26 3.94
N ILE A 223 -2.65 -12.40 4.08
CA ILE A 223 -1.63 -11.63 3.35
C ILE A 223 -0.93 -12.61 2.39
N TYR A 224 -1.07 -12.37 1.09
CA TYR A 224 -0.51 -13.21 0.04
C TYR A 224 0.64 -12.46 -0.60
N TYR A 225 1.86 -12.91 -0.32
CA TYR A 225 3.08 -12.21 -0.69
C TYR A 225 3.96 -13.05 -1.61
N GLN A 226 4.78 -12.39 -2.42
CA GLN A 226 5.66 -13.06 -3.37
C GLN A 226 7.09 -13.18 -2.85
N ASN A 227 7.72 -12.09 -2.38
CA ASN A 227 9.04 -12.12 -1.73
C ASN A 227 8.97 -11.70 -0.25
N ILE A 228 8.65 -10.43 0.04
CA ILE A 228 8.57 -9.91 1.41
C ILE A 228 7.27 -9.14 1.65
N PRO A 229 6.49 -9.45 2.71
CA PRO A 229 5.28 -8.69 3.01
C PRO A 229 5.61 -7.41 3.81
N ALA A 230 5.43 -6.24 3.20
CA ALA A 230 5.67 -4.94 3.84
C ALA A 230 4.77 -4.74 5.07
N THR A 231 3.60 -5.36 5.12
CA THR A 231 2.76 -5.43 6.32
C THR A 231 3.49 -5.92 7.59
N LEU A 232 4.61 -6.65 7.50
CA LEU A 232 5.44 -7.00 8.66
C LEU A 232 6.18 -5.80 9.29
N PHE A 233 6.13 -4.59 8.74
CA PHE A 233 6.56 -3.40 9.47
C PHE A 233 5.70 -3.12 10.72
N PHE A 234 4.44 -3.56 10.74
CA PHE A 234 3.59 -3.42 11.93
C PHE A 234 3.98 -4.43 13.01
N LYS A 235 4.25 -3.93 14.22
CA LYS A 235 4.61 -4.79 15.36
C LYS A 235 3.52 -5.80 15.70
N SER A 236 2.24 -5.43 15.52
CA SER A 236 1.12 -6.33 15.79
C SER A 236 1.11 -7.55 14.87
N LEU A 237 1.52 -7.40 13.61
CA LEU A 237 1.59 -8.49 12.64
C LEU A 237 2.77 -9.45 12.84
N ARG A 238 3.75 -9.06 13.65
CA ARG A 238 4.85 -9.94 14.08
C ARG A 238 4.49 -10.86 15.26
N LYS A 239 3.25 -10.82 15.76
CA LYS A 239 2.77 -11.70 16.85
C LYS A 239 2.53 -13.12 16.34
N LEU A 240 2.83 -14.12 17.18
CA LEU A 240 2.68 -15.54 16.86
C LEU A 240 1.29 -15.91 16.30
N LYS A 241 0.22 -15.34 16.87
CA LYS A 241 -1.17 -15.59 16.42
C LYS A 241 -1.41 -15.23 14.94
N HIS A 242 -0.60 -14.35 14.35
CA HIS A 242 -0.72 -13.91 12.97
C HIS A 242 0.19 -14.67 11.99
N ILE A 243 1.11 -15.52 12.46
CA ILE A 243 2.09 -16.21 11.59
C ILE A 243 1.42 -17.04 10.50
N ASN A 244 0.30 -17.69 10.82
CA ASN A 244 -0.46 -18.50 9.85
C ASN A 244 -1.36 -17.67 8.92
N LYS A 245 -1.27 -16.34 8.95
CA LYS A 245 -2.02 -15.42 8.06
C LYS A 245 -1.21 -15.00 6.84
N PHE A 246 0.09 -15.32 6.83
CA PHE A 246 0.99 -15.06 5.72
C PHE A 246 1.04 -16.28 4.80
N HIS A 247 0.86 -16.05 3.51
CA HIS A 247 0.74 -17.08 2.50
C HIS A 247 1.60 -16.75 1.29
N ASN A 248 2.34 -17.74 0.78
CA ASN A 248 2.98 -17.60 -0.52
C ASN A 248 1.90 -17.40 -1.59
N TYR A 249 1.99 -16.30 -2.34
CA TYR A 249 1.02 -15.90 -3.34
C TYR A 249 0.83 -16.97 -4.43
N ALA A 250 1.93 -17.42 -5.06
CA ALA A 250 1.90 -18.30 -6.22
C ALA A 250 1.12 -19.60 -5.98
N LEU A 251 1.26 -20.20 -4.80
CA LEU A 251 0.58 -21.44 -4.45
C LEU A 251 -0.78 -21.21 -3.78
N LYS A 252 -0.85 -20.33 -2.79
CA LYS A 252 -2.02 -20.27 -1.88
C LYS A 252 -3.11 -19.35 -2.37
N PHE A 253 -2.80 -18.27 -3.08
CA PHE A 253 -3.83 -17.32 -3.51
C PHE A 253 -4.81 -17.97 -4.50
N LYS A 254 -4.30 -18.53 -5.60
CA LYS A 254 -5.10 -19.25 -6.60
C LYS A 254 -5.85 -20.43 -5.99
N MET A 255 -5.21 -21.17 -5.07
CA MET A 255 -5.84 -22.30 -4.38
C MET A 255 -7.00 -21.86 -3.48
N HIS A 256 -6.80 -20.85 -2.63
CA HIS A 256 -7.85 -20.33 -1.75
C HIS A 256 -8.99 -19.71 -2.55
N ALA A 257 -8.68 -18.95 -3.61
CA ALA A 257 -9.68 -18.40 -4.53
C ALA A 257 -10.52 -19.51 -5.18
N LYS A 258 -9.87 -20.53 -5.77
CA LYS A 258 -10.55 -21.66 -6.42
C LYS A 258 -11.45 -22.45 -5.47
N MET A 259 -11.04 -22.60 -4.21
CA MET A 259 -11.80 -23.34 -3.20
C MET A 259 -12.87 -22.51 -2.50
N GLY A 260 -12.97 -21.19 -2.78
CA GLY A 260 -13.88 -20.30 -2.07
C GLY A 260 -13.49 -20.09 -0.60
N LEU A 261 -12.19 -20.04 -0.32
CA LEU A 261 -11.61 -19.93 1.03
C LEU A 261 -10.89 -18.60 1.28
N LEU A 262 -11.06 -17.60 0.42
CA LEU A 262 -10.48 -16.28 0.68
C LEU A 262 -11.11 -15.67 1.95
N PRO A 263 -10.28 -15.07 2.84
CA PRO A 263 -10.77 -14.44 4.06
C PRO A 263 -11.51 -13.12 3.78
N ASN A 264 -11.98 -12.44 4.82
CA ASN A 264 -12.74 -11.20 4.69
C ASN A 264 -11.88 -10.04 4.16
N TYR A 265 -10.63 -9.96 4.61
CA TYR A 265 -9.69 -8.94 4.16
C TYR A 265 -8.44 -9.61 3.59
N VAL A 266 -8.19 -9.38 2.31
CA VAL A 266 -7.07 -9.98 1.57
C VAL A 266 -6.13 -8.87 1.15
N VAL A 267 -4.86 -9.02 1.49
CA VAL A 267 -3.79 -8.14 1.00
C VAL A 267 -2.93 -8.93 0.03
N ILE A 268 -2.70 -8.38 -1.15
CA ILE A 268 -1.80 -8.94 -2.15
C ILE A 268 -0.54 -8.08 -2.19
N GLU A 269 0.62 -8.70 -2.00
CA GLU A 269 1.93 -8.03 -2.06
C GLU A 269 2.70 -8.45 -3.32
N GLN A 270 3.36 -7.48 -3.92
CA GLN A 270 4.06 -7.58 -5.18
C GLN A 270 5.40 -8.31 -5.05
N ARG A 271 6.11 -8.42 -6.17
CA ARG A 271 7.55 -8.62 -6.21
C ARG A 271 8.22 -7.26 -6.32
N TYR A 272 8.97 -6.92 -5.27
CA TYR A 272 9.68 -5.65 -5.17
C TYR A 272 11.08 -5.66 -5.79
N PHE A 273 11.63 -6.83 -6.13
CA PHE A 273 13.00 -6.98 -6.64
C PHE A 273 12.98 -7.47 -8.09
N ASP A 274 13.65 -6.74 -8.98
CA ASP A 274 13.66 -7.02 -10.42
C ASP A 274 14.71 -8.07 -10.79
N VAL A 275 14.32 -9.33 -10.59
CA VAL A 275 15.15 -10.53 -10.83
C VAL A 275 14.82 -11.21 -12.18
N ASP A 276 15.80 -11.84 -12.83
CA ASP A 276 15.77 -12.45 -14.16
C ASP A 276 14.64 -13.48 -14.30
N ILE A 277 14.49 -14.34 -13.30
CA ILE A 277 13.50 -15.44 -13.33
C ILE A 277 12.09 -14.94 -12.98
N LEU A 278 11.99 -14.06 -11.99
CA LEU A 278 10.73 -13.54 -11.47
C LEU A 278 10.77 -12.00 -11.37
N PRO A 279 10.63 -11.29 -12.50
CA PRO A 279 10.80 -9.83 -12.54
C PRO A 279 9.85 -9.10 -11.62
N ALA A 280 10.23 -7.89 -11.18
CA ALA A 280 9.38 -7.05 -10.36
C ALA A 280 8.06 -6.73 -11.09
N ASN A 281 6.98 -6.57 -10.32
CA ASN A 281 5.63 -6.39 -10.85
C ASN A 281 4.79 -5.40 -10.04
N ASP A 282 5.45 -4.41 -9.46
CA ASP A 282 4.90 -3.38 -8.58
C ASP A 282 4.61 -2.04 -9.29
N ASP A 283 5.03 -1.89 -10.55
CA ASP A 283 5.02 -0.66 -11.34
C ASP A 283 5.98 0.45 -10.88
N HIS A 284 6.83 0.22 -9.88
CA HIS A 284 7.83 1.20 -9.43
C HIS A 284 8.79 1.54 -10.58
N PRO A 285 9.19 2.80 -10.84
CA PRO A 285 10.29 3.08 -11.77
C PRO A 285 11.64 2.55 -11.26
N SER A 286 12.41 1.74 -11.97
CA SER A 286 12.35 1.44 -13.39
C SER A 286 11.89 0.01 -13.71
N HIS A 287 10.97 -0.53 -12.94
CA HIS A 287 10.29 -1.77 -13.27
C HIS A 287 9.31 -1.55 -14.43
N ASP A 288 9.19 -2.58 -15.27
CA ASP A 288 8.39 -2.53 -16.48
C ASP A 288 6.90 -2.77 -16.18
N MET A 289 6.06 -1.77 -16.47
CA MET A 289 4.62 -1.81 -16.24
C MET A 289 3.90 -2.93 -16.99
N ALA A 290 4.50 -3.54 -18.02
CA ALA A 290 3.97 -4.76 -18.61
C ALA A 290 3.85 -5.90 -17.59
N TYR A 291 4.79 -6.02 -16.64
CA TYR A 291 4.73 -7.05 -15.60
C TYR A 291 3.69 -6.72 -14.52
N GLY A 292 3.54 -5.46 -14.13
CA GLY A 292 2.46 -5.04 -13.22
C GLY A 292 1.08 -5.26 -13.84
N GLN A 293 0.88 -4.92 -15.13
CA GLN A 293 -0.36 -5.24 -15.83
C GLN A 293 -0.66 -6.75 -15.87
N ARG A 294 0.34 -7.59 -16.16
CA ARG A 294 0.17 -9.07 -16.10
C ARG A 294 -0.19 -9.54 -14.70
N PHE A 295 0.39 -8.94 -13.68
CA PHE A 295 0.10 -9.27 -12.29
C PHE A 295 -1.32 -8.88 -11.89
N VAL A 296 -1.75 -7.65 -12.18
CA VAL A 296 -3.11 -7.17 -11.94
C VAL A 296 -4.14 -8.00 -12.69
N LYS A 297 -3.85 -8.35 -13.96
CA LYS A 297 -4.66 -9.29 -14.74
C LYS A 297 -4.78 -10.64 -14.05
N GLU A 298 -3.69 -11.22 -13.57
CA GLU A 298 -3.72 -12.50 -12.87
C GLU A 298 -4.57 -12.44 -11.60
N VAL A 299 -4.44 -11.37 -10.80
CA VAL A 299 -5.25 -11.16 -9.59
C VAL A 299 -6.72 -11.07 -9.94
N TYR A 300 -7.09 -10.24 -10.93
CA TYR A 300 -8.45 -10.11 -11.41
C TYR A 300 -9.03 -11.45 -11.88
N GLU A 301 -8.35 -12.14 -12.80
CA GLU A 301 -8.86 -13.38 -13.40
C GLU A 301 -8.96 -14.51 -12.36
N THR A 302 -8.07 -14.53 -11.36
CA THR A 302 -8.15 -15.45 -10.23
C THR A 302 -9.40 -15.22 -9.39
N LEU A 303 -9.75 -13.96 -9.11
CA LEU A 303 -10.98 -13.62 -8.38
C LEU A 303 -12.23 -13.84 -9.22
N ARG A 304 -12.18 -13.50 -10.51
CA ARG A 304 -13.29 -13.65 -11.46
C ARG A 304 -13.69 -15.11 -11.67
N ALA A 305 -12.72 -16.03 -11.59
CA ALA A 305 -12.94 -17.47 -11.67
C ALA A 305 -13.32 -18.11 -10.31
N SER A 306 -13.28 -17.36 -9.21
CA SER A 306 -13.62 -17.87 -7.88
C SER A 306 -15.14 -18.06 -7.72
N PRO A 307 -15.60 -19.11 -7.01
CA PRO A 307 -16.99 -19.18 -6.57
C PRO A 307 -17.39 -18.02 -5.63
N GLN A 308 -16.43 -17.31 -5.04
CA GLN A 308 -16.67 -16.10 -4.24
C GLN A 308 -16.80 -14.82 -5.08
N TRP A 309 -16.71 -14.86 -6.42
CA TRP A 309 -16.72 -13.65 -7.27
C TRP A 309 -17.86 -12.66 -6.93
N LYS A 310 -19.08 -13.17 -6.73
CA LYS A 310 -20.27 -12.37 -6.38
C LYS A 310 -20.23 -11.77 -4.97
N GLU A 311 -19.25 -12.14 -4.14
CA GLU A 311 -19.03 -11.62 -2.78
C GLU A 311 -17.69 -10.86 -2.66
N CYS A 312 -16.96 -10.71 -3.76
CA CYS A 312 -15.64 -10.07 -3.79
C CYS A 312 -15.70 -8.62 -4.30
N ALA A 313 -14.85 -7.79 -3.72
CA ALA A 313 -14.42 -6.53 -4.28
C ALA A 313 -12.89 -6.50 -4.33
N LEU A 314 -12.33 -5.99 -5.42
CA LEU A 314 -10.91 -5.73 -5.60
C LEU A 314 -10.71 -4.22 -5.70
N LEU A 315 -9.86 -3.67 -4.83
CA LEU A 315 -9.37 -2.30 -4.90
C LEU A 315 -7.91 -2.35 -5.33
N ILE A 316 -7.62 -1.74 -6.47
CA ILE A 316 -6.25 -1.51 -6.97
C ILE A 316 -5.97 -0.03 -6.77
N THR A 317 -4.89 0.30 -6.07
CA THR A 317 -4.46 1.68 -5.85
C THR A 317 -2.93 1.76 -5.91
N TYR A 318 -2.36 2.95 -5.75
CA TYR A 318 -0.92 3.16 -5.63
C TYR A 318 -0.61 3.80 -4.28
N ASP A 319 0.59 3.60 -3.76
CA ASP A 319 1.04 4.20 -2.50
C ASP A 319 1.24 5.72 -2.59
N GLU A 320 1.97 6.21 -3.58
CA GLU A 320 2.20 7.61 -3.86
C GLU A 320 2.50 7.84 -5.36
N HIS A 321 2.80 9.07 -5.76
CA HIS A 321 2.80 9.47 -7.17
C HIS A 321 4.14 9.32 -7.90
N GLY A 322 5.21 8.94 -7.21
CA GLY A 322 6.54 8.67 -7.78
C GLY A 322 7.23 9.91 -8.34
N GLY A 323 6.80 11.11 -7.93
CA GLY A 323 7.27 12.38 -8.50
C GLY A 323 6.73 12.70 -9.91
N PHE A 324 5.84 11.87 -10.46
CA PHE A 324 5.19 12.16 -11.74
C PHE A 324 4.11 13.24 -11.60
N TYR A 325 3.97 14.06 -12.62
CA TYR A 325 3.02 15.16 -12.64
C TYR A 325 1.57 14.69 -12.44
N ASP A 326 0.81 15.48 -11.66
CA ASP A 326 -0.64 15.44 -11.65
C ASP A 326 -1.17 16.87 -11.60
N HIS A 327 -2.19 17.16 -12.41
CA HIS A 327 -2.74 18.49 -12.55
C HIS A 327 -3.74 18.85 -11.44
N VAL A 328 -4.26 17.87 -10.70
CA VAL A 328 -5.32 18.12 -9.72
C VAL A 328 -4.73 18.64 -8.41
N PRO A 329 -5.18 19.81 -7.92
CA PRO A 329 -4.77 20.33 -6.61
C PRO A 329 -5.01 19.35 -5.47
N THR A 330 -3.98 19.11 -4.67
CA THR A 330 -4.11 18.27 -3.48
C THR A 330 -4.97 18.95 -2.39
N PRO A 331 -5.85 18.20 -1.70
CA PRO A 331 -6.61 18.72 -0.57
C PRO A 331 -5.73 19.10 0.62
N ILE A 332 -5.80 20.37 1.02
CA ILE A 332 -5.06 20.93 2.17
C ILE A 332 -5.97 21.44 3.30
N THR A 333 -7.28 21.52 3.06
CA THR A 333 -8.26 22.08 4.00
C THR A 333 -9.09 20.99 4.66
N GLY A 334 -9.28 21.10 5.98
CA GLY A 334 -10.15 20.20 6.75
C GLY A 334 -9.59 18.79 6.98
N VAL A 335 -8.34 18.53 6.59
CA VAL A 335 -7.64 17.25 6.72
C VAL A 335 -7.13 17.09 8.17
N PRO A 336 -7.69 16.19 9.00
CA PRO A 336 -7.36 16.15 10.44
C PRO A 336 -6.02 15.46 10.71
N ASN A 337 -5.19 15.94 11.62
CA ASN A 337 -4.08 15.11 12.12
C ASN A 337 -4.64 13.78 12.69
N PRO A 338 -4.11 12.61 12.29
CA PRO A 338 -4.69 11.31 12.64
C PRO A 338 -4.71 11.05 14.16
N ASP A 339 -3.60 11.29 14.85
CA ASP A 339 -3.34 10.81 16.22
C ASP A 339 -2.73 11.87 17.16
N GLY A 340 -2.58 13.11 16.69
CA GLY A 340 -1.97 14.23 17.39
C GLY A 340 -0.44 14.25 17.34
N ILE A 341 0.20 13.33 16.62
CA ILE A 341 1.66 13.27 16.51
C ILE A 341 2.13 14.26 15.44
N VAL A 342 3.19 15.00 15.77
CA VAL A 342 3.92 15.87 14.84
C VAL A 342 5.17 15.12 14.39
N GLY A 343 5.50 15.25 13.10
CA GLY A 343 6.67 14.61 12.51
C GLY A 343 7.99 15.10 13.12
N PRO A 344 9.09 14.36 12.88
CA PRO A 344 10.40 14.75 13.38
C PRO A 344 10.97 15.98 12.64
N ASP A 345 12.08 16.49 13.17
CA ASP A 345 12.99 17.40 12.46
C ASP A 345 13.43 16.80 11.10
N PRO A 346 13.66 17.61 10.05
CA PRO A 346 13.65 19.09 10.03
C PRO A 346 12.28 19.69 9.73
N PHE A 347 11.29 18.87 9.40
CA PHE A 347 10.04 19.36 8.84
C PHE A 347 9.01 19.66 9.92
N TYR A 348 8.86 18.85 10.96
CA TYR A 348 7.77 19.00 11.94
C TYR A 348 6.37 18.94 11.31
N PHE A 349 6.21 18.05 10.33
CA PHE A 349 4.96 17.90 9.59
C PHE A 349 3.79 17.54 10.49
N ARG A 350 2.70 18.31 10.38
CA ARG A 350 1.51 18.15 11.23
C ARG A 350 0.51 17.14 10.68
N PHE A 351 0.78 16.49 9.55
CA PHE A 351 -0.14 15.51 8.95
C PHE A 351 -1.55 16.07 8.75
N ASN A 352 -1.66 17.32 8.30
CA ASN A 352 -2.91 18.06 8.13
C ASN A 352 -3.17 18.47 6.67
N ARG A 353 -2.58 17.74 5.72
CA ARG A 353 -2.81 17.84 4.27
C ARG A 353 -2.53 16.48 3.63
N LEU A 354 -3.06 16.26 2.44
CA LEU A 354 -2.83 15.05 1.65
C LEU A 354 -1.61 15.19 0.73
N GLY A 355 -1.26 14.09 0.07
CA GLY A 355 -0.31 14.04 -1.03
C GLY A 355 -0.97 14.18 -2.40
N VAL A 356 -0.23 13.85 -3.45
CA VAL A 356 -0.70 13.96 -4.83
C VAL A 356 -1.69 12.82 -5.15
N ARG A 357 -2.53 13.04 -6.16
CA ARG A 357 -3.51 12.07 -6.63
C ARG A 357 -2.83 10.83 -7.23
N VAL A 358 -3.41 9.65 -6.95
CA VAL A 358 -2.89 8.35 -7.39
C VAL A 358 -3.97 7.52 -8.12
N PRO A 359 -3.61 6.64 -9.06
CA PRO A 359 -4.55 5.77 -9.75
C PRO A 359 -5.32 4.90 -8.75
N THR A 360 -6.64 4.84 -8.86
CA THR A 360 -7.45 3.92 -8.05
C THR A 360 -8.61 3.34 -8.86
N ILE A 361 -8.71 2.02 -8.88
CA ILE A 361 -9.72 1.26 -9.63
C ILE A 361 -10.47 0.34 -8.66
N LEU A 362 -11.80 0.37 -8.71
CA LEU A 362 -12.67 -0.44 -7.90
C LEU A 362 -13.44 -1.45 -8.75
N VAL A 363 -13.22 -2.73 -8.46
CA VAL A 363 -13.70 -3.86 -9.27
C VAL A 363 -14.61 -4.76 -8.45
N SER A 364 -15.82 -4.99 -8.93
CA SER A 364 -16.79 -5.92 -8.35
C SER A 364 -17.94 -6.14 -9.34
N PRO A 365 -18.61 -7.30 -9.35
CA PRO A 365 -19.83 -7.45 -10.16
C PRO A 365 -20.98 -6.56 -9.68
N TRP A 366 -20.87 -5.91 -8.53
CA TRP A 366 -21.88 -4.97 -8.03
C TRP A 366 -21.70 -3.53 -8.52
N ILE A 367 -20.65 -3.27 -9.30
CA ILE A 367 -20.28 -1.94 -9.79
C ILE A 367 -20.75 -1.76 -11.23
N GLU A 368 -21.34 -0.60 -11.52
CA GLU A 368 -21.73 -0.22 -12.89
C GLU A 368 -20.53 -0.15 -13.83
N LYS A 369 -20.78 -0.47 -15.10
CA LYS A 369 -19.75 -0.42 -16.14
C LYS A 369 -19.32 1.02 -16.43
N GLY A 370 -18.02 1.29 -16.43
CA GLY A 370 -17.45 2.59 -16.80
C GLY A 370 -17.81 3.71 -15.83
N LEU A 371 -17.99 3.39 -14.55
CA LEU A 371 -18.39 4.35 -13.53
C LEU A 371 -17.20 5.23 -13.13
N VAL A 372 -17.32 6.54 -13.32
CA VAL A 372 -16.34 7.51 -12.79
C VAL A 372 -16.83 8.01 -11.44
N ILE A 373 -16.02 7.84 -10.41
CA ILE A 373 -16.29 8.27 -9.04
C ILE A 373 -15.36 9.44 -8.71
N HIS A 374 -15.94 10.62 -8.53
CA HIS A 374 -15.21 11.83 -8.19
C HIS A 374 -14.97 11.94 -6.67
N GLU A 375 -15.76 12.75 -5.98
CA GLU A 375 -15.60 13.04 -4.55
C GLU A 375 -16.48 12.13 -3.67
N PRO A 376 -16.07 11.84 -2.43
CA PRO A 376 -16.91 11.09 -1.50
C PRO A 376 -18.05 11.95 -0.95
N ASN A 377 -19.15 11.31 -0.54
CA ASN A 377 -20.32 11.98 0.04
C ASN A 377 -20.16 12.37 1.53
N GLY A 378 -18.99 12.22 2.14
CA GLY A 378 -18.76 12.47 3.56
C GLY A 378 -17.78 11.48 4.18
N PRO A 379 -17.67 11.41 5.53
CA PRO A 379 -18.62 11.90 6.54
C PRO A 379 -18.63 13.41 6.83
N THR A 380 -17.69 14.18 6.28
CA THR A 380 -17.65 15.65 6.42
C THR A 380 -17.63 16.31 5.04
N PRO A 381 -17.95 17.62 4.91
CA PRO A 381 -17.87 18.32 3.63
C PRO A 381 -16.46 18.38 3.02
N HIS A 382 -15.42 18.14 3.82
CA HIS A 382 -14.02 18.12 3.36
C HIS A 382 -13.46 16.71 3.20
N SER A 383 -14.24 15.67 3.46
CA SER A 383 -13.79 14.29 3.33
C SER A 383 -13.31 14.01 1.91
N GLN A 384 -12.22 13.25 1.79
CA GLN A 384 -11.61 12.88 0.50
C GLN A 384 -11.41 11.37 0.44
N PHE A 385 -11.27 10.84 -0.78
CA PHE A 385 -10.74 9.50 -0.95
C PHE A 385 -9.22 9.55 -0.81
N GLU A 386 -8.69 8.74 0.10
CA GLU A 386 -7.26 8.56 0.39
C GLU A 386 -7.06 7.21 1.09
N HIS A 387 -5.83 6.77 1.37
CA HIS A 387 -5.59 5.38 1.81
C HIS A 387 -6.37 4.95 3.06
N SER A 388 -6.69 5.86 3.98
CA SER A 388 -7.51 5.56 5.16
C SER A 388 -9.00 5.39 4.85
N SER A 389 -9.42 5.68 3.63
CA SER A 389 -10.73 5.28 3.07
C SER A 389 -10.88 3.76 3.04
N ILE A 390 -9.77 3.01 2.99
CA ILE A 390 -9.77 1.54 3.05
C ILE A 390 -10.22 1.04 4.43
N PRO A 391 -9.53 1.34 5.55
CA PRO A 391 -9.98 0.92 6.88
C PRO A 391 -11.35 1.52 7.25
N ALA A 392 -11.66 2.76 6.82
CA ALA A 392 -12.98 3.35 7.00
C ALA A 392 -14.09 2.54 6.30
N THR A 393 -13.84 2.12 5.07
CA THR A 393 -14.77 1.29 4.28
C THR A 393 -14.87 -0.12 4.86
N VAL A 394 -13.76 -0.76 5.26
CA VAL A 394 -13.76 -2.07 5.92
C VAL A 394 -14.61 -2.03 7.19
N LYS A 395 -14.48 -0.97 8.00
CA LYS A 395 -15.29 -0.78 9.20
C LYS A 395 -16.79 -0.78 8.89
N LYS A 396 -17.23 -0.07 7.84
CA LYS A 396 -18.63 -0.01 7.41
C LYS A 396 -19.11 -1.32 6.80
N LEU A 397 -18.41 -1.83 5.76
CA LEU A 397 -18.74 -3.06 5.05
C LEU A 397 -18.89 -4.22 6.02
N PHE A 398 -17.88 -4.42 6.88
CA PHE A 398 -17.86 -5.55 7.78
C PHE A 398 -18.51 -5.24 9.12
N ASN A 399 -19.16 -4.08 9.30
CA ASN A 399 -19.89 -3.75 10.53
C ASN A 399 -19.02 -3.95 11.80
N LEU A 400 -17.78 -3.46 11.77
CA LEU A 400 -16.84 -3.61 12.89
C LEU A 400 -17.29 -2.78 14.10
N LYS A 401 -17.31 -3.42 15.27
CA LYS A 401 -17.73 -2.80 16.54
C LYS A 401 -16.63 -1.95 17.19
N SER A 402 -15.37 -2.17 16.82
CA SER A 402 -14.25 -1.37 17.29
C SER A 402 -14.40 0.09 16.83
N ASN A 403 -13.81 1.04 17.54
CA ASN A 403 -13.73 2.42 17.06
C ASN A 403 -12.93 2.50 15.74
N PHE A 404 -13.05 3.64 15.05
CA PHE A 404 -12.08 4.01 14.01
C PHE A 404 -10.65 3.95 14.58
N LEU A 405 -9.68 3.67 13.72
CA LEU A 405 -8.28 3.53 14.11
C LEU A 405 -7.71 4.87 14.58
N THR A 406 -8.05 5.95 13.87
CA THR A 406 -7.57 7.31 14.12
C THR A 406 -8.66 8.34 13.79
N LYS A 407 -8.32 9.64 13.83
CA LYS A 407 -9.21 10.68 13.31
C LYS A 407 -9.25 10.69 11.78
N ARG A 408 -8.24 10.11 11.11
CA ARG A 408 -8.13 10.12 9.65
C ARG A 408 -9.13 9.18 9.00
N ASP A 409 -9.23 7.92 9.42
CA ASP A 409 -10.26 7.00 8.89
C ASP A 409 -11.68 7.34 9.37
N ALA A 410 -11.82 8.04 10.50
CA ALA A 410 -13.10 8.63 10.91
C ALA A 410 -13.55 9.79 10.00
N TRP A 411 -12.61 10.45 9.31
CA TRP A 411 -12.85 11.57 8.40
C TRP A 411 -12.87 11.15 6.93
N ALA A 412 -12.17 10.07 6.56
CA ALA A 412 -12.00 9.65 5.17
C ALA A 412 -13.33 9.28 4.50
N GLY A 413 -13.38 9.50 3.18
CA GLY A 413 -14.45 9.00 2.32
C GLY A 413 -14.59 7.48 2.40
N THR A 414 -15.80 6.95 2.19
CA THR A 414 -15.99 5.51 2.05
C THR A 414 -16.66 5.16 0.74
N PHE A 415 -16.28 4.01 0.18
CA PHE A 415 -16.77 3.53 -1.11
C PHE A 415 -17.75 2.35 -0.97
N ASP A 416 -18.23 2.06 0.24
CA ASP A 416 -19.18 0.96 0.51
C ASP A 416 -20.54 1.14 -0.17
N SER A 417 -20.99 2.40 -0.35
CA SER A 417 -22.28 2.70 -0.97
C SER A 417 -22.36 2.22 -2.42
N TYR A 418 -21.24 2.22 -3.15
CA TYR A 418 -21.20 1.84 -4.57
C TYR A 418 -21.51 0.36 -4.82
N PHE A 419 -21.39 -0.52 -3.81
CA PHE A 419 -21.79 -1.92 -3.92
C PHE A 419 -23.31 -2.16 -3.77
N ASN A 420 -24.07 -1.12 -3.42
CA ASN A 420 -25.51 -1.19 -3.20
C ASN A 420 -26.31 -0.40 -4.25
N LEU A 421 -25.66 0.01 -5.36
CA LEU A 421 -26.35 0.67 -6.48
C LEU A 421 -27.23 -0.30 -7.27
N ARG A 422 -27.05 -1.60 -7.08
CA ARG A 422 -27.72 -2.67 -7.81
C ARG A 422 -28.36 -3.67 -6.85
N ASP A 423 -29.50 -4.22 -7.27
CA ASP A 423 -30.17 -5.32 -6.55
C ASP A 423 -29.54 -6.70 -6.86
N THR A 424 -28.93 -6.85 -8.04
CA THR A 424 -28.27 -8.08 -8.47
C THR A 424 -26.88 -7.83 -9.04
N PRO A 425 -25.92 -8.76 -8.84
CA PRO A 425 -24.60 -8.66 -9.44
C PRO A 425 -24.73 -8.73 -10.97
N ARG A 426 -23.82 -8.06 -11.66
CA ARG A 426 -23.65 -8.16 -13.11
C ARG A 426 -23.18 -9.56 -13.50
N ASP A 427 -23.78 -10.07 -14.58
CA ASP A 427 -23.38 -11.34 -15.20
C ASP A 427 -22.54 -11.11 -16.48
N ASP A 428 -22.28 -9.85 -16.85
CA ASP A 428 -21.53 -9.44 -18.05
C ASP A 428 -20.06 -9.04 -17.77
N CYS A 429 -19.57 -9.24 -16.54
CA CYS A 429 -18.18 -8.93 -16.18
C CYS A 429 -17.21 -9.82 -16.99
N PRO A 430 -16.16 -9.25 -17.61
CA PRO A 430 -15.28 -9.98 -18.51
C PRO A 430 -14.59 -11.15 -17.80
N GLU A 431 -14.57 -12.33 -18.42
CA GLU A 431 -13.88 -13.49 -17.84
C GLU A 431 -12.35 -13.37 -17.94
N LYS A 432 -11.89 -12.68 -18.99
CA LYS A 432 -10.48 -12.42 -19.26
C LYS A 432 -10.27 -10.96 -19.61
N LEU A 433 -9.14 -10.40 -19.20
CA LEU A 433 -8.68 -9.08 -19.61
C LEU A 433 -7.79 -9.18 -20.86
N PRO A 434 -7.49 -8.06 -21.55
CA PRO A 434 -6.57 -8.08 -22.68
C PRO A 434 -5.20 -8.69 -22.34
N GLU A 435 -4.56 -9.31 -23.33
CA GLU A 435 -3.21 -9.84 -23.18
C GLU A 435 -2.15 -8.73 -23.25
N VAL A 436 -1.09 -8.88 -22.45
CA VAL A 436 0.06 -7.96 -22.46
C VAL A 436 1.22 -8.67 -23.15
N GLU A 437 1.24 -8.57 -24.48
CA GLU A 437 2.10 -9.40 -25.33
C GLU A 437 3.59 -9.05 -25.20
N LYS A 438 3.91 -7.78 -24.99
CA LYS A 438 5.30 -7.28 -25.05
C LYS A 438 5.69 -6.58 -23.76
N ALA A 439 6.95 -6.76 -23.38
CA ALA A 439 7.59 -5.90 -22.40
C ALA A 439 7.69 -4.48 -22.98
N LEU A 440 7.56 -3.46 -22.13
CA LEU A 440 7.79 -2.06 -22.52
C LEU A 440 9.27 -1.71 -22.44
N ARG A 441 10.03 -2.39 -21.56
CA ARG A 441 11.48 -2.22 -21.51
C ARG A 441 12.18 -2.99 -22.65
N PRO A 442 13.28 -2.47 -23.21
CA PRO A 442 13.98 -3.15 -24.30
C PRO A 442 15.05 -4.17 -23.85
N TRP A 443 15.29 -4.32 -22.54
CA TRP A 443 16.27 -5.25 -21.97
C TRP A 443 15.65 -6.15 -20.89
N GLY A 444 16.41 -7.12 -20.37
CA GLY A 444 15.96 -7.95 -19.26
C GLY A 444 15.91 -7.20 -17.92
N PRO A 445 15.49 -7.89 -16.84
CA PRO A 445 15.65 -7.41 -15.47
C PRO A 445 17.08 -6.99 -15.13
N ARG A 446 17.25 -6.15 -14.10
CA ARG A 446 18.57 -5.66 -13.65
C ARG A 446 18.91 -6.17 -12.25
N GLU A 447 19.21 -7.46 -12.11
CA GLU A 447 19.55 -8.04 -10.80
C GLU A 447 20.80 -7.42 -10.16
N GLY A 448 21.75 -6.93 -10.99
CA GLY A 448 22.99 -6.31 -10.54
C GLY A 448 22.87 -4.84 -10.15
N ALA A 449 21.69 -4.23 -10.24
CA ALA A 449 21.47 -2.83 -9.90
C ALA A 449 21.56 -2.59 -8.38
N SER A 450 21.77 -1.33 -7.99
CA SER A 450 21.59 -0.88 -6.61
C SER A 450 20.11 -0.87 -6.23
N LEU A 451 19.84 -0.97 -4.92
CA LEU A 451 18.49 -0.95 -4.40
C LEU A 451 17.85 0.45 -4.46
N SER A 452 16.53 0.51 -4.66
CA SER A 452 15.71 1.70 -4.41
C SER A 452 15.63 2.01 -2.90
N GLU A 453 15.15 3.21 -2.53
CA GLU A 453 14.96 3.57 -1.12
C GLU A 453 14.05 2.56 -0.41
N PHE A 454 12.92 2.22 -1.03
CA PHE A 454 11.98 1.26 -0.44
C PHE A 454 12.53 -0.16 -0.37
N GLN A 455 13.29 -0.62 -1.38
CA GLN A 455 13.98 -1.91 -1.31
C GLN A 455 14.98 -1.96 -0.14
N VAL A 456 15.71 -0.87 0.14
CA VAL A 456 16.59 -0.78 1.32
C VAL A 456 15.79 -0.93 2.61
N GLU A 457 14.63 -0.28 2.73
CA GLU A 457 13.75 -0.43 3.90
C GLU A 457 13.26 -1.88 4.07
N LEU A 458 12.90 -2.55 2.98
CA LEU A 458 12.52 -3.96 2.99
C LEU A 458 13.68 -4.86 3.46
N ILE A 459 14.93 -4.52 3.13
CA ILE A 459 16.10 -5.24 3.65
C ILE A 459 16.36 -4.94 5.12
N GLN A 460 16.12 -3.71 5.58
CA GLN A 460 16.15 -3.39 7.01
C GLN A 460 15.09 -4.20 7.78
N LEU A 461 13.88 -4.34 7.23
CA LEU A 461 12.86 -5.25 7.76
C LEU A 461 13.35 -6.70 7.77
N ALA A 462 13.88 -7.21 6.67
CA ALA A 462 14.40 -8.58 6.58
C ALA A 462 15.46 -8.86 7.65
N SER A 463 16.36 -7.89 7.91
CA SER A 463 17.38 -7.99 8.97
C SER A 463 16.77 -8.08 10.38
N GLN A 464 15.61 -7.46 10.60
CA GLN A 464 14.87 -7.64 11.83
C GLN A 464 14.26 -9.04 11.93
N LEU A 465 13.65 -9.49 10.83
CA LEU A 465 12.93 -10.76 10.77
C LEU A 465 13.84 -11.97 10.98
N ASN A 466 15.13 -11.88 10.63
CA ASN A 466 16.10 -12.95 10.82
C ASN A 466 17.08 -12.73 11.99
N GLY A 467 16.99 -11.57 12.66
CA GLY A 467 17.78 -11.20 13.82
C GLY A 467 19.10 -10.47 13.52
N ASP A 468 19.52 -10.35 12.25
CA ASP A 468 20.80 -9.76 11.86
C ASP A 468 20.89 -8.24 12.13
N HIS A 469 19.78 -7.55 12.40
CA HIS A 469 19.75 -6.12 12.80
C HIS A 469 20.66 -5.77 14.00
N VAL A 470 21.05 -6.74 14.83
CA VAL A 470 21.97 -6.54 15.96
C VAL A 470 23.45 -6.59 15.56
N LEU A 471 23.77 -6.92 14.30
CA LEU A 471 25.12 -6.99 13.77
C LEU A 471 25.61 -5.61 13.28
N ASN A 472 26.92 -5.46 13.13
CA ASN A 472 27.60 -4.20 12.76
C ASN A 472 27.24 -3.65 11.37
N GLY A 473 26.42 -4.36 10.58
CA GLY A 473 25.96 -3.89 9.26
C GLY A 473 24.85 -2.84 9.32
N TYR A 474 24.18 -2.65 10.46
CA TYR A 474 23.13 -1.66 10.63
C TYR A 474 23.70 -0.26 10.93
N PRO A 475 23.12 0.85 10.42
CA PRO A 475 21.92 0.99 9.58
C PRO A 475 22.16 0.85 8.07
N HIS A 476 23.35 0.42 7.65
CA HIS A 476 23.78 0.43 6.26
C HIS A 476 23.51 -0.88 5.51
N ILE A 477 22.78 -1.82 6.12
CA ILE A 477 22.41 -3.08 5.49
C ILE A 477 21.50 -2.81 4.29
N GLY A 478 21.79 -3.48 3.17
CA GLY A 478 21.15 -3.22 1.88
C GLY A 478 21.89 -2.22 0.99
N ASN A 479 22.62 -1.25 1.55
CA ASN A 479 23.28 -0.19 0.76
C ASN A 479 24.34 -0.70 -0.22
N THR A 480 24.91 -1.88 0.05
CA THR A 480 25.94 -2.52 -0.79
C THR A 480 25.43 -3.78 -1.49
N MET A 481 24.15 -4.12 -1.33
CA MET A 481 23.56 -5.30 -1.96
C MET A 481 23.12 -4.95 -3.38
N THR A 482 23.28 -5.90 -4.28
CA THR A 482 22.58 -5.90 -5.57
C THR A 482 21.11 -6.30 -5.36
N VAL A 483 20.25 -5.96 -6.32
CA VAL A 483 18.82 -6.38 -6.34
C VAL A 483 18.67 -7.91 -6.19
N GLY A 484 19.52 -8.70 -6.84
CA GLY A 484 19.51 -10.16 -6.74
C GLY A 484 19.86 -10.67 -5.34
N GLU A 485 20.94 -10.17 -4.75
CA GLU A 485 21.36 -10.51 -3.37
C GLU A 485 20.30 -10.12 -2.34
N ALA A 486 19.71 -8.94 -2.52
CA ALA A 486 18.65 -8.42 -1.66
C ALA A 486 17.38 -9.28 -1.73
N ASN A 487 16.95 -9.70 -2.93
CA ASN A 487 15.81 -10.59 -3.09
C ASN A 487 16.01 -11.91 -2.32
N GLN A 488 17.18 -12.55 -2.50
CA GLN A 488 17.50 -13.80 -1.81
C GLN A 488 17.52 -13.61 -0.28
N TYR A 489 18.13 -12.52 0.19
CA TYR A 489 18.17 -12.19 1.62
C TYR A 489 16.77 -12.01 2.22
N ALA A 490 15.89 -11.28 1.53
CA ALA A 490 14.51 -11.06 1.96
C ALA A 490 13.70 -12.36 2.01
N GLU A 491 13.77 -13.21 0.98
CA GLU A 491 13.07 -14.49 0.94
C GLU A 491 13.51 -15.43 2.07
N ASP A 492 14.83 -15.54 2.28
CA ASP A 492 15.40 -16.36 3.36
C ASP A 492 14.98 -15.85 4.75
N ALA A 493 15.00 -14.53 4.95
CA ALA A 493 14.61 -13.91 6.21
C ALA A 493 13.13 -14.19 6.55
N VAL A 494 12.24 -14.00 5.57
CA VAL A 494 10.80 -14.25 5.75
C VAL A 494 10.52 -15.74 5.98
N SER A 495 11.18 -16.62 5.23
CA SER A 495 11.05 -18.07 5.40
C SER A 495 11.41 -18.51 6.82
N ARG A 496 12.58 -18.09 7.32
CA ARG A 496 13.07 -18.37 8.68
C ARG A 496 12.13 -17.82 9.75
N PHE A 497 11.66 -16.59 9.59
CA PHE A 497 10.73 -15.94 10.51
C PHE A 497 9.42 -16.74 10.65
N LEU A 498 8.81 -17.11 9.51
CA LEU A 498 7.55 -17.84 9.51
C LEU A 498 7.72 -19.30 9.96
N GLU A 499 8.83 -19.95 9.67
CA GLU A 499 9.13 -21.30 10.18
C GLU A 499 9.30 -21.30 11.70
N ALA A 500 10.10 -20.37 12.23
CA ALA A 500 10.30 -20.22 13.67
C ALA A 500 8.97 -19.94 14.38
N GLY A 501 8.17 -19.02 13.84
CA GLY A 501 6.84 -18.72 14.38
C GLY A 501 5.90 -19.94 14.38
N ARG A 502 5.88 -20.72 13.29
CA ARG A 502 5.06 -21.95 13.20
C ARG A 502 5.54 -23.00 14.20
N THR A 503 6.84 -23.17 14.36
CA THR A 503 7.42 -24.11 15.33
C THR A 503 7.07 -23.69 16.76
N ALA A 504 7.21 -22.41 17.11
CA ALA A 504 6.84 -21.89 18.43
C ALA A 504 5.36 -22.12 18.75
N LEU A 505 4.45 -21.88 17.78
CA LEU A 505 3.03 -22.19 17.95
C LEU A 505 2.78 -23.68 18.20
N ARG A 506 3.42 -24.58 17.45
CA ARG A 506 3.29 -26.04 17.67
C ARG A 506 3.78 -26.47 19.05
N LEU A 507 4.76 -25.77 19.61
CA LEU A 507 5.29 -26.00 20.96
C LEU A 507 4.44 -25.35 22.07
N GLY A 508 3.30 -24.75 21.75
CA GLY A 508 2.37 -24.17 22.73
C GLY A 508 2.75 -22.76 23.20
N ALA A 509 3.61 -22.04 22.47
CA ALA A 509 3.93 -20.66 22.81
C ALA A 509 2.69 -19.74 22.74
N ASN A 510 2.64 -18.73 23.61
CA ASN A 510 1.55 -17.78 23.66
C ASN A 510 1.42 -17.00 22.33
N GLY A 511 0.25 -17.07 21.69
CA GLY A 511 -0.02 -16.38 20.43
C GLY A 511 0.16 -14.85 20.46
N SER A 512 0.10 -14.22 21.63
CA SER A 512 0.29 -12.77 21.78
C SER A 512 1.77 -12.34 21.76
N THR A 513 2.70 -13.28 21.86
CA THR A 513 4.14 -13.02 21.84
C THR A 513 4.60 -12.55 20.47
N VAL A 514 5.40 -11.48 20.44
CA VAL A 514 6.08 -11.03 19.22
C VAL A 514 7.25 -11.98 18.93
N VAL A 515 7.36 -12.44 17.69
CA VAL A 515 8.46 -13.31 17.27
C VAL A 515 9.76 -12.50 17.25
N THR A 516 10.76 -12.98 17.97
CA THR A 516 12.11 -12.41 18.02
C THR A 516 13.11 -13.45 17.58
N MET A 517 13.92 -13.12 16.58
CA MET A 517 14.95 -14.00 16.04
C MET A 517 16.34 -13.58 16.52
N ARG A 518 17.26 -14.55 16.64
CA ARG A 518 18.68 -14.30 16.87
C ARG A 518 19.44 -14.49 15.54
N PRO A 519 20.52 -13.73 15.28
CA PRO A 519 21.37 -13.95 14.11
C PRO A 519 21.79 -15.41 13.99
N SER A 520 21.88 -15.91 12.76
CA SER A 520 22.51 -17.21 12.55
C SER A 520 24.04 -17.06 12.61
N LEU A 521 24.75 -18.03 13.19
CA LEU A 521 26.21 -18.06 13.09
C LEU A 521 26.68 -18.27 11.63
N THR A 522 25.80 -18.75 10.76
CA THR A 522 26.05 -18.97 9.33
C THR A 522 25.66 -17.79 8.43
N SER A 523 24.95 -16.76 8.93
CA SER A 523 24.59 -15.55 8.14
C SER A 523 25.74 -14.55 8.01
N ARG A 524 26.94 -14.88 8.49
CA ARG A 524 28.17 -14.14 8.16
C ARG A 524 28.56 -14.42 6.71
N THR A 525 27.92 -13.75 5.76
CA THR A 525 28.48 -13.60 4.42
C THR A 525 29.78 -12.80 4.55
N GLY A 526 30.86 -13.34 4.00
CA GLY A 526 32.21 -12.78 4.09
C GLY A 526 32.28 -11.41 3.44
N GLY A 527 32.19 -10.36 4.25
CA GLY A 527 32.63 -9.02 3.90
C GLY A 527 34.12 -8.90 4.19
N ASP A 528 34.86 -8.55 3.13
CA ASP A 528 36.30 -8.37 3.07
C ASP A 528 36.85 -7.52 4.23
N TYR A 529 37.79 -8.06 5.01
CA TYR A 529 38.61 -7.28 5.94
C TYR A 529 39.74 -6.60 5.14
N GLY A 530 39.37 -5.58 4.37
CA GLY A 530 40.30 -4.68 3.69
C GLY A 530 40.70 -3.51 4.59
N GLN A 531 41.88 -3.63 5.21
CA GLN A 531 42.74 -2.61 5.81
C GLN A 531 42.16 -1.19 6.02
N TYR A 532 41.89 -0.84 7.29
CA TYR A 532 41.99 0.54 7.74
C TYR A 532 43.47 0.86 8.05
N PRO A 533 44.05 1.94 7.52
CA PRO A 533 45.26 2.49 8.10
C PRO A 533 44.89 3.14 9.44
N GLN A 534 45.61 2.74 10.49
CA GLN A 534 45.65 3.47 11.74
C GLN A 534 46.06 4.93 11.48
N SER A 535 45.27 5.91 11.91
CA SER A 535 45.75 7.08 12.66
C SER A 535 44.66 8.12 12.94
N GLN A 536 44.60 8.47 14.24
CA GLN A 536 44.12 9.68 14.93
C GLN A 536 42.64 10.02 14.94
#